data_AF-A0A836SFL5-F1
#
_entry.id   AF-A0A836SFL5-F1
#
_cell.length_a   1.000
_cell.length_b   1.000
_cell.length_c   1.000
_cell.angle_alpha   90.00
_cell.angle_beta   90.00
_cell.angle_gamma   90.00
#
_symmetry.space_group_name_H-M   'P 1'
#
loop_
_entity.id
_entity.type
_entity.pdbx_description
1 polymer ?
#
loop_
_entity_poly.entity_id
_entity_poly.type
_entity_poly.pdbx_seq_one_letter_code
_entity_poly.pdbx_strand_id
1 'polypeptide(L)'
;MIAMQARDISLGKPQDWPSFGWDNEYGQRSLGVRPFRASQYLVSNGEFYQFVIAVGYREQRYWTEEGSQWRKFRNVKWPTFWVAYGPAGLQQYKLRTCFEIIDLPWSWPADVNYHEAKTYCAWRTDGSEYLKKSLYYKDLILN
;
A
#
# COMPACT_ATOMS: atom_id res chain seq x y z
N MET A 1 -11.27 -7.67 7.68
CA MET A 1 -10.86 -8.33 6.42
C MET A 1 -12.05 -9.10 5.88
N ILE A 2 -12.35 -8.96 4.60
CA ILE A 2 -13.40 -9.68 3.88
C ILE A 2 -12.78 -10.94 3.26
N ALA A 3 -13.46 -12.08 3.39
CA ALA A 3 -13.02 -13.33 2.77
C ALA A 3 -13.53 -13.44 1.33
N MET A 4 -12.61 -13.77 0.42
CA MET A 4 -12.86 -14.01 -0.99
C MET A 4 -12.68 -15.51 -1.25
N GLN A 5 -13.72 -16.13 -1.82
CA GLN A 5 -13.67 -17.54 -2.21
C GLN A 5 -12.87 -17.73 -3.49
N ALA A 6 -12.44 -18.97 -3.75
CA ALA A 6 -11.79 -19.32 -5.01
C ALA A 6 -12.75 -19.08 -6.18
N ARG A 7 -12.26 -18.54 -7.30
CA ARG A 7 -13.06 -18.34 -8.51
C ARG A 7 -12.20 -18.15 -9.74
N ASP A 8 -12.72 -18.59 -10.87
CA ASP A 8 -12.22 -18.16 -12.17
C ASP A 8 -12.78 -16.76 -12.47
N ILE A 9 -11.89 -15.86 -12.90
CA ILE A 9 -12.24 -14.50 -13.31
C ILE A 9 -11.82 -14.27 -14.75
N SER A 10 -12.57 -13.43 -15.45
CA SER A 10 -12.20 -12.91 -16.76
C SER A 10 -11.88 -11.42 -16.62
N LEU A 11 -10.69 -11.04 -17.06
CA LEU A 11 -10.21 -9.66 -17.12
C LEU A 11 -10.23 -9.18 -18.56
N GLY A 12 -10.42 -7.87 -18.72
CA GLY A 12 -10.44 -7.21 -20.02
C GLY A 12 -11.82 -6.61 -20.33
N LYS A 13 -11.81 -5.39 -20.86
CA LYS A 13 -12.99 -4.64 -21.28
C LYS A 13 -13.48 -5.21 -22.63
N PRO A 14 -14.77 -5.56 -22.77
CA PRO A 14 -15.33 -5.97 -24.05
C PRO A 14 -15.21 -4.88 -25.12
N GLN A 15 -15.06 -5.29 -26.37
CA GLN A 15 -14.86 -4.34 -27.47
C GLN A 15 -16.10 -3.49 -27.78
N ASP A 16 -17.29 -4.03 -27.50
CA ASP A 16 -18.59 -3.39 -27.63
C ASP A 16 -19.06 -2.68 -26.35
N TRP A 17 -18.17 -2.56 -25.33
CA TRP A 17 -18.52 -1.93 -24.07
C TRP A 17 -18.83 -0.44 -24.27
N PRO A 18 -19.97 0.09 -23.76
CA PRO A 18 -20.47 1.42 -24.10
C PRO A 18 -19.78 2.56 -23.33
N SER A 19 -18.45 2.51 -23.21
CA SER A 19 -17.62 3.61 -22.71
C SER A 19 -16.21 3.55 -23.28
N PHE A 20 -15.55 4.70 -23.36
CA PHE A 20 -14.13 4.81 -23.70
C PHE A 20 -13.26 3.89 -22.81
N GLY A 21 -12.21 3.32 -23.39
CA GLY A 21 -11.15 2.61 -22.67
C GLY A 21 -9.81 2.85 -23.36
N TRP A 22 -8.73 2.77 -22.59
CA TRP A 22 -7.39 2.72 -23.15
C TRP A 22 -7.13 1.35 -23.80
N ASP A 23 -6.22 1.30 -24.77
CA ASP A 23 -5.85 0.06 -25.49
C ASP A 23 -5.47 -1.09 -24.54
N ASN A 24 -4.76 -0.77 -23.45
CA ASN A 24 -4.34 -1.72 -22.42
C ASN A 24 -5.48 -2.29 -21.55
N GLU A 25 -6.70 -1.77 -21.66
CA GLU A 25 -7.87 -2.28 -20.93
C GLU A 25 -8.59 -3.40 -21.68
N TYR A 26 -8.39 -3.51 -23.00
CA TYR A 26 -9.10 -4.46 -23.87
C TYR A 26 -8.39 -5.82 -23.96
N GLY A 27 -9.03 -6.75 -24.68
CA GLY A 27 -8.63 -8.15 -24.77
C GLY A 27 -9.37 -9.00 -23.73
N GLN A 28 -8.97 -10.26 -23.60
CA GLN A 28 -9.56 -11.16 -22.62
C GLN A 28 -8.48 -12.06 -22.02
N ARG A 29 -8.43 -12.11 -20.69
CA ARG A 29 -7.56 -13.03 -19.93
C ARG A 29 -8.36 -13.73 -18.85
N SER A 30 -8.34 -15.05 -18.84
CA SER A 30 -9.00 -15.86 -17.82
C SER A 30 -7.98 -16.40 -16.81
N LEU A 31 -8.29 -16.29 -15.52
CA LEU A 31 -7.39 -16.64 -14.42
C LEU A 31 -8.16 -17.31 -13.29
N GLY A 32 -7.62 -18.41 -12.76
CA GLY A 32 -8.09 -19.03 -11.52
C GLY A 32 -7.48 -18.35 -10.30
N VAL A 33 -8.32 -17.77 -9.45
CA VAL A 33 -7.91 -17.08 -8.22
C VAL A 33 -8.18 -17.98 -7.02
N ARG A 34 -7.14 -18.23 -6.22
CA ARG A 34 -7.23 -18.97 -4.94
C ARG A 34 -7.95 -18.13 -3.87
N PRO A 35 -8.53 -18.75 -2.82
CA PRO A 35 -9.20 -17.99 -1.78
C PRO A 35 -8.20 -17.11 -1.02
N PHE A 36 -8.62 -15.90 -0.68
CA PHE A 36 -7.80 -14.93 0.05
C PHE A 36 -8.65 -14.01 0.91
N ARG A 37 -8.01 -13.12 1.66
CA ARG A 37 -8.70 -12.06 2.42
C ARG A 37 -8.20 -10.69 1.99
N ALA A 38 -9.12 -9.74 1.82
CA ALA A 38 -8.80 -8.34 1.51
C ALA A 38 -9.28 -7.42 2.63
N SER A 39 -8.66 -6.25 2.78
CA SER A 39 -9.24 -5.20 3.64
C SER A 39 -10.50 -4.65 2.98
N GLN A 40 -11.49 -4.27 3.80
CA GLN A 40 -12.69 -3.59 3.29
C GLN A 40 -12.40 -2.14 2.90
N TYR A 41 -11.43 -1.52 3.58
CA TYR A 41 -11.04 -0.13 3.41
C TYR A 41 -9.56 -0.04 3.03
N LEU A 42 -9.19 1.10 2.46
CA LEU A 42 -7.79 1.46 2.24
C LEU A 42 -7.08 1.64 3.58
N VAL A 43 -5.76 1.44 3.58
CA VAL A 43 -4.92 1.68 4.77
C VAL A 43 -4.97 3.17 5.10
N SER A 44 -5.39 3.49 6.31
CA SER A 44 -5.52 4.87 6.78
C SER A 44 -4.18 5.47 7.21
N ASN A 45 -4.10 6.81 7.25
CA ASN A 45 -2.96 7.53 7.83
C ASN A 45 -2.69 7.09 9.26
N GLY A 46 -3.74 6.85 10.06
CA GLY A 46 -3.61 6.37 11.44
C GLY A 46 -3.00 4.98 11.54
N GLU A 47 -3.37 4.05 10.64
CA GLU A 47 -2.74 2.73 10.58
C GLU A 47 -1.29 2.81 10.10
N PHE A 48 -1.02 3.64 9.09
CA PHE A 48 0.33 3.82 8.57
C PHE A 48 1.24 4.55 9.59
N TYR A 49 0.67 5.42 10.41
CA TYR A 49 1.37 6.08 11.51
C TYR A 49 1.95 5.08 12.51
N GLN A 50 1.19 4.04 12.87
CA GLN A 50 1.69 2.98 13.75
C GLN A 50 2.94 2.30 13.18
N PHE A 51 2.99 2.11 11.87
CA PHE A 51 4.17 1.61 11.18
C PHE A 51 5.35 2.60 11.24
N VAL A 52 5.10 3.89 10.98
CA VAL A 52 6.13 4.95 11.03
C VAL A 52 6.77 5.04 12.42
N ILE A 53 5.97 5.11 13.48
CA ILE A 53 6.47 5.32 14.85
C ILE A 53 7.15 4.10 15.45
N ALA A 54 6.70 2.89 15.08
CA ALA A 54 7.32 1.66 15.54
C ALA A 54 8.72 1.55 14.96
N VAL A 55 8.84 1.15 13.70
CA VAL A 55 10.14 0.78 13.09
C VAL A 55 10.17 0.89 11.57
N GLY A 56 9.09 1.34 10.94
CA GLY A 56 8.83 1.12 9.52
C GLY A 56 9.90 1.63 8.56
N TYR A 57 10.44 2.82 8.81
CA TYR A 57 11.51 3.42 8.00
C TYR A 57 12.92 3.12 8.52
N ARG A 58 13.06 2.41 9.64
CA ARG A 58 14.36 2.09 10.27
C ARG A 58 14.79 0.66 10.01
N GLU A 59 13.86 -0.30 10.08
CA GLU A 59 14.19 -1.72 10.00
C GLU A 59 14.33 -2.20 8.55
N GLN A 60 15.55 -2.61 8.18
CA GLN A 60 15.86 -3.10 6.85
C GLN A 60 15.08 -4.36 6.45
N ARG A 61 14.75 -5.25 7.41
CA ARG A 61 14.13 -6.56 7.13
C ARG A 61 12.79 -6.50 6.40
N TYR A 62 12.10 -5.36 6.45
CA TYR A 62 10.82 -5.15 5.77
C TYR A 62 10.96 -4.50 4.39
N TRP A 63 12.15 -4.03 4.02
CA TRP A 63 12.40 -3.37 2.74
C TRP A 63 12.97 -4.37 1.74
N THR A 64 12.53 -4.25 0.49
CA THR A 64 13.28 -4.86 -0.62
C THR A 64 14.59 -4.11 -0.82
N GLU A 65 15.52 -4.70 -1.57
CA GLU A 65 16.80 -4.06 -1.88
C GLU A 65 16.59 -2.72 -2.59
N GLU A 66 15.79 -2.71 -3.67
CA GLU A 66 15.49 -1.48 -4.42
C GLU A 66 14.80 -0.42 -3.53
N GLY A 67 13.84 -0.84 -2.70
CA GLY A 67 13.14 0.08 -1.80
C GLY A 67 14.09 0.68 -0.76
N SER A 68 15.03 -0.11 -0.25
CA SER A 68 16.04 0.38 0.69
C SER A 68 17.00 1.37 0.05
N GLN A 69 17.45 1.11 -1.18
CA GLN A 69 18.29 2.02 -1.94
C GLN A 69 17.56 3.35 -2.18
N TRP A 70 16.29 3.30 -2.62
CA TRP A 70 15.44 4.50 -2.77
C TRP A 70 15.31 5.26 -1.45
N ARG A 71 14.99 4.57 -0.34
CA ARG A 71 14.81 5.18 0.98
C ARG A 71 16.07 5.89 1.45
N LYS A 72 17.24 5.23 1.32
CA LYS A 72 18.55 5.78 1.69
C LYS A 72 18.91 6.98 0.82
N PHE A 73 18.74 6.87 -0.49
CA PHE A 73 19.02 7.93 -1.44
C PHE A 73 18.18 9.19 -1.15
N ARG A 74 16.89 9.02 -0.84
CA ARG A 74 15.98 10.13 -0.52
C ARG A 74 16.07 10.59 0.95
N ASN A 75 16.76 9.84 1.81
CA ASN A 75 16.84 10.05 3.26
C ASN A 75 15.45 10.24 3.92
N VAL A 76 14.46 9.46 3.48
CA VAL A 76 13.07 9.59 3.95
C VAL A 76 12.82 8.81 5.23
N LYS A 77 11.99 9.38 6.10
CA LYS A 77 11.68 8.85 7.44
C LYS A 77 10.16 8.71 7.68
N TRP A 78 9.35 9.19 6.75
CA TRP A 78 7.89 9.21 6.76
C TRP A 78 7.39 9.47 5.32
N PRO A 79 6.08 9.31 5.04
CA PRO A 79 5.51 9.53 3.71
C PRO A 79 5.77 10.92 3.13
N THR A 80 5.89 11.00 1.80
CA THR A 80 6.33 12.21 1.07
C THR A 80 5.55 13.49 1.42
N PHE A 81 4.24 13.38 1.67
CA PHE A 81 3.38 14.55 1.93
C PHE A 81 3.18 14.86 3.42
N TRP A 82 3.75 14.05 4.32
CA TRP A 82 3.73 14.33 5.74
C TRP A 82 4.79 15.37 6.08
N VAL A 83 4.37 16.42 6.79
CA VAL A 83 5.24 17.51 7.24
C VAL A 83 5.40 17.38 8.74
N ALA A 84 6.64 17.23 9.21
CA ALA A 84 6.92 17.19 10.64
C ALA A 84 6.46 18.50 11.30
N TYR A 85 5.81 18.38 12.44
CA TYR A 85 5.26 19.51 13.20
C TYR A 85 5.74 19.43 14.66
N GLY A 86 6.07 20.57 15.25
CA GLY A 86 6.57 20.64 16.63
C GLY A 86 8.06 20.26 16.80
N PRO A 87 8.54 20.21 18.05
CA PRO A 87 9.92 19.81 18.37
C PRO A 87 10.38 18.50 17.74
N ALA A 88 11.67 18.45 17.37
CA ALA A 88 12.28 17.26 16.83
C ALA A 88 12.11 16.05 17.78
N GLY A 89 11.66 14.93 17.23
CA GLY A 89 11.48 13.67 17.98
C GLY A 89 10.06 13.41 18.49
N LEU A 90 9.14 14.38 18.45
CA LEU A 90 7.75 14.17 18.87
C LEU A 90 6.91 13.33 17.90
N GLN A 91 7.42 13.08 16.69
CA GLN A 91 6.74 12.31 15.63
C GLN A 91 5.33 12.84 15.33
N GLN A 92 5.11 14.15 15.45
CA GLN A 92 3.86 14.79 15.06
C GLN A 92 3.94 15.25 13.61
N TYR A 93 2.85 15.07 12.88
CA TYR A 93 2.80 15.36 11.45
C TYR A 93 1.53 16.13 11.08
N LYS A 94 1.66 17.01 10.09
CA LYS A 94 0.59 17.62 9.31
C LYS A 94 0.61 17.04 7.88
N LEU A 95 -0.46 17.22 7.13
CA LEU A 95 -0.55 16.78 5.73
C LEU A 95 -0.43 17.97 4.78
N ARG A 96 0.53 17.93 3.86
CA ARG A 96 0.60 18.87 2.73
C ARG A 96 -0.31 18.38 1.60
N THR A 97 -1.41 19.08 1.40
CA THR A 97 -2.31 18.88 0.24
C THR A 97 -1.83 19.71 -0.96
N CYS A 98 -2.62 19.76 -2.05
CA CYS A 98 -2.29 20.57 -3.21
C CYS A 98 -2.15 22.08 -2.89
N PHE A 99 -2.94 22.61 -1.96
CA PHE A 99 -3.07 24.06 -1.75
C PHE A 99 -2.71 24.52 -0.35
N GLU A 100 -2.66 23.61 0.63
CA GLU A 100 -2.46 23.97 2.03
C GLU A 100 -1.89 22.83 2.87
N ILE A 101 -1.41 23.17 4.07
CA ILE A 101 -0.99 22.21 5.09
C ILE A 101 -2.08 22.15 6.15
N ILE A 102 -2.72 20.99 6.29
CA ILE A 102 -3.80 20.75 7.26
C ILE A 102 -3.34 19.80 8.37
N ASP A 103 -4.13 19.70 9.44
CA ASP A 103 -3.95 18.64 10.41
C ASP A 103 -4.13 17.28 9.72
N LEU A 104 -3.24 16.33 10.03
CA LEU A 104 -3.19 15.04 9.36
C LEU A 104 -4.50 14.26 9.61
N PRO A 105 -5.35 14.05 8.58
CA PRO A 105 -6.62 13.36 8.80
C PRO A 105 -6.37 11.87 8.97
N TRP A 106 -6.51 11.37 10.20
CA TRP A 106 -6.13 10.00 10.56
C TRP A 106 -6.92 8.92 9.83
N SER A 107 -8.17 9.19 9.47
CA SER A 107 -9.05 8.24 8.79
C SER A 107 -8.91 8.25 7.26
N TRP A 108 -8.19 9.22 6.69
CA TRP A 108 -7.98 9.27 5.24
C TRP A 108 -6.98 8.21 4.79
N PRO A 109 -7.08 7.74 3.53
CA PRO A 109 -6.07 6.84 2.96
C PRO A 109 -4.67 7.44 3.00
N ALA A 110 -3.67 6.61 3.30
CA ALA A 110 -2.27 7.02 3.24
C ALA A 110 -1.80 7.13 1.78
N ASP A 111 -1.20 8.28 1.43
CA ASP A 111 -0.55 8.49 0.14
C ASP A 111 0.94 8.13 0.25
N VAL A 112 1.29 6.99 -0.34
CA VAL A 112 2.61 6.36 -0.23
C VAL A 112 3.00 5.70 -1.55
N ASN A 113 4.30 5.58 -1.80
CA ASN A 113 4.77 4.89 -2.99
C ASN A 113 4.70 3.35 -2.85
N TYR A 114 5.01 2.65 -3.93
CA TYR A 114 5.02 1.19 -3.98
C TYR A 114 5.95 0.55 -2.92
N HIS A 115 7.16 1.07 -2.74
CA HIS A 115 8.12 0.52 -1.77
C HIS A 115 7.61 0.64 -0.34
N GLU A 116 7.09 1.81 0.01
CA GLU A 116 6.50 2.09 1.32
C GLU A 116 5.28 1.20 1.59
N ALA A 117 4.37 1.06 0.62
CA ALA A 117 3.21 0.17 0.73
C ALA A 117 3.61 -1.30 0.91
N LYS A 118 4.58 -1.78 0.13
CA LYS A 118 5.09 -3.16 0.22
C LYS A 118 5.74 -3.44 1.57
N THR A 119 6.53 -2.51 2.08
CA THR A 119 7.17 -2.61 3.39
C THR A 119 6.15 -2.58 4.52
N TYR A 120 5.12 -1.73 4.43
CA TYR A 120 4.01 -1.73 5.39
C TYR A 120 3.30 -3.09 5.44
N CYS A 121 2.99 -3.68 4.28
CA CYS A 121 2.40 -5.01 4.18
C CYS A 121 3.31 -6.09 4.81
N ALA A 122 4.62 -6.03 4.57
CA ALA A 122 5.58 -6.97 5.17
C ALA A 122 5.60 -6.84 6.70
N TRP A 123 5.63 -5.61 7.24
CA TRP A 123 5.59 -5.36 8.68
C TRP A 123 4.29 -5.84 9.33
N ARG A 124 3.13 -5.53 8.74
CA ARG A 124 1.81 -6.00 9.23
C ARG A 124 1.71 -7.53 9.23
N THR A 125 2.33 -8.17 8.26
CA THR A 125 2.33 -9.63 8.13
C THR A 125 3.26 -10.28 9.15
N ASP A 126 4.40 -9.67 9.43
CA ASP A 126 5.34 -10.22 10.41
C ASP A 126 4.76 -10.25 11.83
N GLY A 127 4.07 -9.19 12.23
CA GLY A 127 3.35 -9.11 13.51
C GLY A 127 2.04 -9.90 13.58
N SER A 128 1.60 -10.53 12.48
CA SER A 128 0.35 -11.27 12.42
C SER A 128 0.55 -12.68 11.89
N GLU A 129 0.54 -13.67 12.79
CA GLU A 129 0.58 -15.09 12.46
C GLU A 129 -0.54 -15.52 11.48
N TYR A 130 -1.67 -14.82 11.53
CA TYR A 130 -2.82 -15.01 10.65
C TYR A 130 -2.61 -14.49 9.22
N LEU A 131 -1.89 -13.38 9.04
CA LEU A 131 -1.62 -12.83 7.70
C LEU A 131 -0.52 -13.58 6.96
N LYS A 132 0.41 -14.22 7.69
CA LYS A 132 1.48 -15.08 7.11
C LYS A 132 0.92 -16.22 6.24
N LYS A 133 -0.25 -16.74 6.58
CA LYS A 133 -0.92 -17.83 5.82
C LYS A 133 -1.74 -17.35 4.62
N SER A 134 -2.09 -16.05 4.54
CA SER A 134 -3.03 -15.52 3.53
C SER A 134 -2.35 -14.82 2.34
N LEU A 135 -1.06 -14.49 2.41
CA LEU A 135 -0.35 -13.72 1.39
C LEU A 135 0.49 -14.63 0.47
N TYR A 136 -0.19 -15.38 -0.38
CA TYR A 136 0.39 -15.84 -1.64
C TYR A 136 -0.09 -14.91 -2.78
N TYR A 137 0.33 -13.65 -2.74
CA TYR A 137 0.04 -12.64 -3.78
C TYR A 137 1.34 -12.11 -4.41
N LYS A 138 2.38 -12.96 -4.50
CA LYS A 138 3.65 -12.59 -5.13
C LYS A 138 3.60 -12.64 -6.67
N ASP A 139 2.60 -13.31 -7.27
CA ASP A 139 2.68 -13.71 -8.69
C ASP A 139 1.53 -13.22 -9.60
N LEU A 140 0.65 -12.32 -9.13
CA LEU A 140 -0.56 -11.93 -9.90
C LEU A 140 -0.52 -10.52 -10.52
N ILE A 141 0.53 -9.72 -10.28
CA ILE A 141 0.66 -8.36 -10.86
C ILE A 141 1.89 -8.21 -11.78
N LEU A 142 2.75 -9.23 -11.90
CA LEU A 142 4.00 -9.14 -12.68
C LEU A 142 4.25 -10.35 -13.59
N ASN A 143 3.24 -10.71 -14.40
CA ASN A 143 3.42 -11.49 -15.63
C ASN A 143 2.44 -11.01 -16.70
#